data_AF-A0A075AQD8-F1
#
_entry.id   AF-A0A075AQD8-F1
#
_cell.length_a   1.000
_cell.length_b   1.000
_cell.length_c   1.000
_cell.angle_alpha   90.00
_cell.angle_beta   90.00
_cell.angle_gamma   90.00
#
_symmetry.space_group_name_H-M   'P 1'
#
loop_
_entity.id
_entity.type
_entity.pdbx_description
1 polymer ?
#
loop_
_entity_poly.entity_id
_entity_poly.type
_entity_poly.pdbx_seq_one_letter_code
_entity_poly.pdbx_strand_id
1 'polypeptide(L)' 'MESARQMQDNIQALYEISQIMNTGLDKQTLVTCMQMIEAGANPEALAAVIRELRKETQGFHSK' A
#
# COMPACT_ATOMS: atom_id res chain seq x y z
N MET A 1 -8.74 1.76 -24.31
CA MET A 1 -9.56 1.02 -23.31
C MET A 1 -8.81 -0.16 -22.70
N GLU A 2 -7.97 -0.89 -23.46
CA GLU A 2 -7.14 -2.01 -22.94
C GLU A 2 -6.19 -1.65 -21.80
N SER A 3 -5.47 -0.51 -21.87
CA SER A 3 -4.48 -0.16 -20.85
C SER A 3 -5.08 0.11 -19.46
N ALA A 4 -6.29 0.68 -19.40
CA ALA A 4 -6.98 0.91 -18.14
C ALA A 4 -7.41 -0.41 -17.49
N ARG A 5 -7.79 -1.40 -18.31
CA ARG A 5 -8.15 -2.74 -17.83
C ARG A 5 -6.94 -3.48 -17.29
N GLN A 6 -5.82 -3.44 -18.00
CA GLN A 6 -4.55 -4.03 -17.56
C GLN A 6 -4.10 -3.44 -16.21
N MET A 7 -4.23 -2.12 -16.02
CA MET A 7 -3.90 -1.49 -14.74
C MET A 7 -4.81 -1.98 -13.59
N GLN A 8 -6.11 -2.13 -13.84
CA GLN A 8 -7.04 -2.65 -12.85
C GLN A 8 -6.73 -4.10 -12.48
N ASP A 9 -6.41 -4.94 -13.47
CA ASP A 9 -6.06 -6.34 -13.26
C ASP A 9 -4.75 -6.46 -12.46
N ASN A 10 -3.75 -5.63 -12.77
CA ASN A 10 -2.48 -5.58 -12.04
C ASN A 10 -2.68 -5.16 -10.57
N ILE A 11 -3.47 -4.11 -10.33
CA ILE A 11 -3.79 -3.66 -8.96
C ILE A 11 -4.55 -4.76 -8.22
N GLN A 12 -5.46 -5.46 -8.89
CA GLN A 12 -6.23 -6.54 -8.29
C GLN A 12 -5.32 -7.70 -7.87
N ALA A 13 -4.41 -8.13 -8.74
CA ALA A 13 -3.44 -9.17 -8.43
C ALA A 13 -2.51 -8.77 -7.25
N LEU A 14 -2.02 -7.53 -7.24
CA LEU A 14 -1.17 -7.03 -6.15
C LEU A 14 -1.94 -6.93 -4.83
N TYR A 15 -3.22 -6.57 -4.88
CA TYR A 15 -4.08 -6.53 -3.70
C TYR A 15 -4.30 -7.93 -3.13
N GLU A 16 -4.54 -8.94 -3.96
CA GLU A 16 -4.68 -10.33 -3.51
C GLU A 16 -3.40 -10.84 -2.83
N ILE A 17 -2.23 -10.54 -3.40
CA ILE A 17 -0.93 -10.83 -2.77
C ILE A 17 -0.84 -10.13 -1.41
N SER A 18 -1.25 -8.86 -1.31
CA SER A 18 -1.18 -8.09 -0.06
C SER A 18 -2.06 -8.68 1.05
N GLN A 19 -3.21 -9.28 0.69
CA GLN A 19 -4.09 -9.98 1.62
C GLN A 19 -3.49 -11.32 2.07
N ILE A 20 -2.91 -12.10 1.16
CA ILE A 20 -2.24 -13.36 1.48
C ILE A 20 -1.08 -13.13 2.46
N MET A 21 -0.31 -12.06 2.24
CA MET A 21 0.79 -11.67 3.13
C MET A 21 0.33 -10.94 4.41
N ASN A 22 -0.97 -10.73 4.57
CA ASN A 22 -1.58 -10.04 5.70
C ASN A 22 -0.93 -8.69 6.03
N THR A 23 -0.64 -7.90 4.98
CA THR A 23 0.01 -6.57 5.12
C THR A 23 -0.88 -5.53 5.80
N GLY A 24 -2.20 -5.81 5.86
CA GLY A 24 -3.21 -4.89 6.37
C GLY A 24 -3.35 -3.62 5.51
N LEU A 25 -2.94 -3.65 4.24
CA LEU A 25 -3.17 -2.56 3.30
C LEU A 25 -4.53 -2.75 2.63
N ASP A 26 -5.38 -1.73 2.70
CA ASP A 26 -6.57 -1.66 1.85
C ASP A 26 -6.18 -1.26 0.41
N LYS A 27 -7.12 -1.44 -0.52
CA LYS A 27 -6.88 -1.23 -1.96
C LYS A 27 -6.46 0.21 -2.28
N GLN A 28 -7.01 1.21 -1.58
CA GLN A 28 -6.67 2.61 -1.82
C GLN A 28 -5.25 2.91 -1.32
N THR A 29 -4.90 2.44 -0.13
CA THR A 29 -3.53 2.61 0.41
C THR A 29 -2.49 1.92 -0.46
N LEU A 30 -2.79 0.73 -0.99
CA LEU A 30 -1.90 0.02 -1.92
C LEU A 30 -1.63 0.84 -3.19
N VAL A 31 -2.68 1.41 -3.80
CA VAL A 31 -2.53 2.26 -4.99
C VAL A 31 -1.66 3.48 -4.69
N THR A 32 -1.87 4.14 -3.55
CA THR A 32 -1.03 5.26 -3.12
C THR A 32 0.44 4.85 -2.97
N CYS A 33 0.70 3.68 -2.36
CA CYS A 33 2.07 3.17 -2.21
C CYS A 33 2.73 2.93 -3.58
N MET A 34 1.98 2.37 -4.55
CA MET A 34 2.47 2.16 -5.90
C MET A 34 2.83 3.48 -6.58
N GLN A 35 1.97 4.49 -6.50
CA GLN A 35 2.23 5.81 -7.08
C GLN A 35 3.49 6.47 -6.49
N MET A 36 3.71 6.32 -5.18
CA MET A 36 4.92 6.81 -4.53
C MET A 36 6.17 6.09 -5.04
N ILE A 37 6.10 4.76 -5.19
CA ILE A 37 7.21 3.96 -5.73
C ILE A 37 7.49 4.33 -7.19
N GLU A 38 6.46 4.52 -8.02
CA GLU A 38 6.58 5.01 -9.39
C GLU A 38 7.20 6.40 -9.47
N ALA A 39 6.96 7.25 -8.47
CA ALA A 39 7.60 8.56 -8.32
C ALA A 39 9.06 8.50 -7.78
N GLY A 40 9.59 7.29 -7.53
CA GLY A 40 10.97 7.08 -7.10
C GLY A 40 11.16 6.86 -5.60
N ALA A 41 10.08 6.69 -4.81
CA ALA A 41 10.20 6.33 -3.41
C ALA A 41 10.77 4.91 -3.27
N ASN A 42 11.72 4.73 -2.34
CA ASN A 42 12.23 3.41 -2.00
C ASN A 42 11.15 2.59 -1.23
N PRO A 43 10.80 1.37 -1.68
CA PRO A 43 9.76 0.56 -1.06
C PRO A 43 10.03 0.20 0.41
N GLU A 44 11.28 -0.08 0.77
CA GLU A 44 11.66 -0.46 2.14
C GLU A 44 11.51 0.73 3.11
N ALA A 45 11.97 1.91 2.69
CA ALA A 45 11.82 3.15 3.45
C ALA A 45 10.34 3.53 3.60
N LEU A 46 9.55 3.42 2.53
CA LEU A 46 8.11 3.65 2.57
C LEU A 46 7.40 2.71 3.56
N ALA A 47 7.75 1.42 3.54
CA ALA A 47 7.22 0.45 4.49
C ALA A 47 7.58 0.77 5.94
N ALA A 48 8.80 1.29 6.19
CA ALA A 48 9.22 1.74 7.52
C ALA A 48 8.36 2.92 8.01
N VAL A 49 8.13 3.92 7.15
CA VAL A 49 7.29 5.08 7.47
C VAL A 49 5.84 4.66 7.76
N ILE A 50 5.25 3.82 6.91
CA ILE A 50 3.87 3.33 7.12
C ILE A 50 3.74 2.59 8.46
N ARG A 51 4.73 1.75 8.80
CA ARG A 51 4.74 1.04 10.08
C ARG A 51 4.79 2.01 11.25
N GLU A 52 5.60 3.07 11.17
CA GLU A 52 5.71 4.04 12.26
C GLU A 52 4.42 4.85 12.44
N LEU A 53 3.85 5.36 11.35
CA LEU A 53 2.57 6.09 11.39
C LEU A 53 1.44 5.25 12.01
N ARG A 54 1.40 3.94 11.71
CA ARG A 54 0.43 3.00 12.30
C ARG A 54 0.62 2.82 13.80
N LYS A 55 1.86 2.74 14.28
CA LYS A 55 2.15 2.66 15.73
C LYS A 55 1.74 3.94 16.44
N GLU A 56 2.06 5.10 15.87
CA GLU A 56 1.70 6.39 16.44
C GLU A 56 0.18 6.52 16.57
N THR A 57 -0.59 6.20 15.53
CA THR A 57 -2.07 6.25 15.56
C THR A 57 -2.68 5.28 16.57
N GLN A 58 -2.10 4.09 16.76
CA GLN A 58 -2.53 3.19 17.84
C GLN A 58 -2.24 3.76 19.23
N GLY A 59 -1.09 4.43 19.40
CA GLY A 59 -0.72 5.12 20.63
C GLY A 59 -1.61 6.33 20.93
N PHE A 60 -2.10 7.04 19.92
CA PHE A 60 -3.03 8.16 20.07
C PHE A 60 -4.41 7.73 20.57
N HIS A 61 -4.97 6.63 20.06
CA HIS A 61 -6.27 6.13 20.51
C HIS A 61 -6.26 5.50 21.91
N SER A 62 -5.07 5.20 22.44
CA SER A 62 -4.89 4.59 23.78
C SER A 62 -4.64 5.62 24.89
N LYS A 63 -4.78 6.92 24.60
CA LYS A 63 -4.72 8.02 25.58
C LYS A 63 -6.09 8.63 25.78
#